data_AF-A0A0D6E0K0-F1
#
_entry.id   AF-A0A0D6E0K0-F1
#
_cell.length_a   1.000
_cell.length_b   1.000
_cell.length_c   1.000
_cell.angle_alpha   90.00
_cell.angle_beta   90.00
_cell.angle_gamma   90.00
#
_symmetry.space_group_name_H-M   'P 1'
#
loop_
_entity.id
_entity.type
_entity.pdbx_description
1 polymer ?
#
loop_
_entity_poly.entity_id
_entity_poly.type
_entity_poly.pdbx_seq_one_letter_code
_entity_poly.pdbx_strand_id
1 'polypeptide(L)'
;MNFNITSGPTATAQKVVLYGVEGIGKSTFASQLPNPVFIDTEGSTSNMNVQRMDKPNSWQMLLDEVNYIKQSRICSTLIIDTADWAETLANQFIISRNGITSIEDLGYGKGYTMVKEEFGKLLNLLSELTDSGINVVITAHADIKKFEKPDEMGAFDRYQLKLSKQCAPLLKEWADMVLFANYETTILTDDKTNSKKATGGKRVMHTTHHPAWDAKNRHGLADKLPFDYAAIAHIFKTDAPVTPQPETVVATQASVSPQPAAPVVDPEPGQTELLPINQANTAPQPDTQAPDFGRNPIELDPAINPQLAQLMIANSVTEEEVKAVVVEFGFMPAEVAVKDYPTDLVQGGLVAQWESIYSRIVAKRGF
;
A
#
# COMPACT_ATOMS: atom_id res chain seq x y z
N MET A 1 -32.71 34.47 2.55
CA MET A 1 -32.12 33.23 2.01
C MET A 1 -31.70 32.39 3.20
N ASN A 2 -32.14 31.14 3.28
CA ASN A 2 -31.67 30.22 4.32
C ASN A 2 -30.49 29.45 3.74
N PHE A 3 -29.40 29.35 4.50
CA PHE A 3 -28.22 28.57 4.13
C PHE A 3 -28.22 27.26 4.93
N ASN A 4 -27.89 26.15 4.28
CA ASN A 4 -27.74 24.85 4.94
C ASN A 4 -26.34 24.77 5.58
N ILE A 5 -26.29 24.33 6.84
CA ILE A 5 -25.05 24.04 7.55
C ILE A 5 -24.95 22.51 7.69
N THR A 6 -23.90 21.93 7.10
CA THR A 6 -23.55 20.52 7.25
C THR A 6 -22.36 20.37 8.19
N SER A 7 -22.33 19.32 9.01
CA SER A 7 -21.23 19.05 9.96
C SER A 7 -20.71 17.62 9.80
N GLY A 8 -19.43 17.42 10.06
CA GLY A 8 -18.74 16.13 9.90
C GLY A 8 -18.16 15.89 8.50
N PRO A 9 -17.53 14.72 8.26
CA PRO A 9 -17.00 14.36 6.95
C PRO A 9 -18.12 14.25 5.91
N THR A 10 -18.02 15.02 4.82
CA THR A 10 -18.98 14.99 3.70
C THR A 10 -18.39 14.40 2.43
N ALA A 11 -17.10 14.06 2.41
CA ALA A 11 -16.41 13.56 1.24
C ALA A 11 -16.87 12.12 0.93
N THR A 12 -17.60 11.96 -0.17
CA THR A 12 -18.11 10.66 -0.64
C THR A 12 -17.13 9.94 -1.56
N ALA A 13 -16.23 10.68 -2.19
CA ALA A 13 -15.19 10.17 -3.09
C ALA A 13 -13.89 10.96 -2.90
N GLN A 14 -12.78 10.37 -3.32
CA GLN A 14 -11.44 10.91 -3.08
C GLN A 14 -10.83 11.55 -4.33
N LYS A 15 -10.16 12.69 -4.15
CA LYS A 15 -9.27 13.32 -5.14
C LYS A 15 -7.82 13.00 -4.79
N VAL A 16 -7.19 12.12 -5.56
CA VAL A 16 -5.86 11.61 -5.26
C VAL A 16 -4.87 11.98 -6.36
N VAL A 17 -3.72 12.48 -5.97
CA VAL A 17 -2.56 12.65 -6.84
C VAL A 17 -1.49 11.68 -6.39
N LEU A 18 -1.09 10.77 -7.28
CA LEU A 18 0.01 9.83 -7.05
C LEU A 18 1.16 10.18 -7.98
N TYR A 19 2.23 10.74 -7.43
CA TYR A 19 3.41 11.06 -8.23
C TYR A 19 4.66 10.37 -7.71
N GLY A 20 5.62 10.18 -8.59
CA GLY A 20 6.82 9.44 -8.24
C GLY A 20 7.73 9.21 -9.42
N VAL A 21 8.91 8.67 -9.11
CA VAL A 21 9.94 8.35 -10.10
C VAL A 21 9.43 7.34 -11.14
N GLU A 22 10.09 7.32 -12.28
CA GLU A 22 9.77 6.40 -13.37
C GLU A 22 9.95 4.94 -12.90
N GLY A 23 9.10 4.04 -13.41
CA GLY A 23 9.15 2.61 -13.07
C GLY A 23 8.76 2.23 -11.63
N ILE A 24 8.33 3.17 -10.78
CA ILE A 24 7.93 2.86 -9.39
C ILE A 24 6.66 2.00 -9.30
N GLY A 25 5.85 1.96 -10.37
CA GLY A 25 4.62 1.16 -10.45
C GLY A 25 3.32 1.97 -10.22
N LYS A 26 3.28 3.26 -10.59
CA LYS A 26 2.10 4.14 -10.42
C LYS A 26 0.84 3.57 -11.06
N SER A 27 0.92 3.15 -12.32
CA SER A 27 -0.20 2.56 -13.06
C SER A 27 -0.67 1.25 -12.41
N THR A 28 0.26 0.39 -11.98
CA THR A 28 -0.03 -0.86 -11.26
C THR A 28 -0.68 -0.63 -9.90
N PHE A 29 -0.30 0.44 -9.20
CA PHE A 29 -0.97 0.86 -7.98
C PHE A 29 -2.39 1.34 -8.28
N ALA A 30 -2.52 2.20 -9.30
CA ALA A 30 -3.81 2.75 -9.73
C ALA A 30 -4.81 1.67 -10.19
N SER A 31 -4.32 0.57 -10.77
CA SER A 31 -5.17 -0.54 -11.25
C SER A 31 -5.79 -1.38 -10.13
N GLN A 32 -5.35 -1.20 -8.89
CA GLN A 32 -5.90 -1.93 -7.73
C GLN A 32 -7.06 -1.20 -7.06
N LEU A 33 -7.34 0.05 -7.45
CA LEU A 33 -8.49 0.80 -6.93
C LEU A 33 -9.82 0.17 -7.36
N PRO A 34 -10.93 0.48 -6.67
CA PRO A 34 -12.24 -0.11 -6.98
C PRO A 34 -12.69 0.26 -8.41
N ASN A 35 -12.99 -0.77 -9.21
CA ASN A 35 -13.48 -0.69 -10.59
C ASN A 35 -12.84 0.48 -11.39
N PRO A 36 -11.53 0.41 -11.67
CA PRO A 36 -10.79 1.53 -12.23
C PRO A 36 -10.89 1.55 -13.76
N VAL A 37 -11.14 2.73 -14.33
CA VAL A 37 -11.06 2.99 -15.76
C VAL A 37 -9.98 4.03 -16.03
N PHE A 38 -9.08 3.74 -16.96
CA PHE A 38 -7.95 4.60 -17.33
C PHE A 38 -8.26 5.48 -18.54
N ILE A 39 -7.89 6.75 -18.43
CA ILE A 39 -7.56 7.63 -19.56
C ILE A 39 -6.02 7.65 -19.62
N ASP A 40 -5.45 6.81 -20.48
CA ASP A 40 -4.01 6.61 -20.62
C ASP A 40 -3.43 7.60 -21.65
N THR A 41 -3.01 8.78 -21.17
CA THR A 41 -2.41 9.83 -21.99
C THR A 41 -0.95 9.54 -22.35
N GLU A 42 -0.26 8.71 -21.57
CA GLU A 42 1.14 8.35 -21.77
C GLU A 42 1.29 7.13 -22.71
N GLY A 43 0.45 6.12 -22.55
CA GLY A 43 0.57 4.78 -23.15
C GLY A 43 1.18 3.73 -22.20
N SER A 44 1.22 4.04 -20.90
CA SER A 44 1.88 3.25 -19.85
C SER A 44 1.19 1.91 -19.61
N THR A 45 -0.10 1.80 -19.92
CA THR A 45 -0.94 0.69 -19.50
C THR A 45 -0.96 -0.47 -20.51
N SER A 46 -0.36 -0.32 -21.69
CA SER A 46 -0.51 -1.23 -22.85
C SER A 46 -0.35 -2.73 -22.53
N ASN A 47 0.50 -3.10 -21.56
CA ASN A 47 0.77 -4.49 -21.16
C ASN A 47 0.04 -4.92 -19.86
N MET A 48 -0.90 -4.13 -19.36
CA MET A 48 -1.66 -4.39 -18.13
C MET A 48 -3.04 -4.95 -18.46
N ASN A 49 -3.61 -5.79 -17.60
CA ASN A 49 -5.01 -6.21 -17.70
C ASN A 49 -5.94 -5.21 -17.00
N VAL A 50 -6.25 -4.09 -17.65
CA VAL A 50 -7.09 -3.01 -17.09
C VAL A 50 -8.12 -2.51 -18.10
N GLN A 51 -9.20 -1.91 -17.60
CA GLN A 51 -10.16 -1.16 -18.42
C GLN A 51 -9.56 0.20 -18.75
N ARG A 52 -9.55 0.56 -20.03
CA ARG A 52 -9.05 1.86 -20.49
C ARG A 52 -9.87 2.35 -21.67
N MET A 53 -9.94 3.66 -21.81
CA MET A 53 -10.48 4.33 -22.99
C MET A 53 -9.39 4.41 -24.07
N ASP A 54 -9.78 4.81 -25.28
CA ASP A 54 -8.81 5.08 -26.33
C ASP A 54 -7.83 6.18 -25.87
N LYS A 55 -6.58 6.13 -26.36
CA LYS A 55 -5.61 7.16 -25.98
C LYS A 55 -6.06 8.53 -26.52
N PRO A 56 -6.24 9.55 -25.68
CA PRO A 56 -6.64 10.87 -26.15
C PRO A 56 -5.52 11.49 -27.00
N ASN A 57 -5.88 11.91 -28.21
CA ASN A 57 -4.98 12.59 -29.14
C ASN A 57 -5.14 14.13 -29.13
N SER A 58 -6.11 14.64 -28.36
CA SER A 58 -6.38 16.06 -28.21
C SER A 58 -6.92 16.37 -26.82
N TRP A 59 -6.78 17.64 -26.40
CA TRP A 59 -7.35 18.11 -25.14
C TRP A 59 -8.86 17.95 -25.08
N GLN A 60 -9.55 18.19 -26.20
CA GLN A 60 -11.00 18.04 -26.27
C GLN A 60 -11.42 16.59 -26.08
N MET A 61 -10.71 15.64 -26.70
CA MET A 61 -10.98 14.20 -26.52
C MET A 61 -10.86 13.80 -25.05
N LEU A 62 -9.82 14.25 -24.35
CA LEU A 62 -9.66 14.00 -22.91
C LEU A 62 -10.86 14.54 -22.11
N LEU A 63 -11.32 15.76 -22.39
CA LEU A 63 -12.50 16.33 -21.71
C LEU A 63 -13.79 15.55 -22.04
N ASP A 64 -13.94 15.09 -23.27
CA ASP A 64 -15.10 14.32 -23.72
C ASP A 64 -15.14 12.94 -23.05
N GLU A 65 -13.98 12.31 -22.86
CA GLU A 65 -13.85 11.03 -22.13
C GLU A 65 -14.25 11.17 -20.66
N VAL A 66 -13.80 12.24 -20.00
CA VAL A 66 -14.22 12.54 -18.62
C VAL A 66 -15.74 12.78 -18.55
N ASN A 67 -16.31 13.51 -19.52
CA ASN A 67 -17.76 13.72 -19.61
C ASN A 67 -18.53 12.41 -19.87
N TYR A 68 -17.98 11.52 -20.69
CA TYR A 68 -18.56 10.21 -20.93
C TYR A 68 -18.62 9.38 -19.64
N ILE A 69 -17.55 9.37 -18.84
CA ILE A 69 -17.54 8.72 -17.51
C ILE A 69 -18.58 9.32 -16.58
N LYS A 70 -18.70 10.65 -16.57
CA LYS A 70 -19.71 11.36 -15.77
C LYS A 70 -21.13 10.92 -16.10
N GLN A 71 -21.44 10.76 -17.39
CA GLN A 71 -22.77 10.41 -17.88
C GLN A 71 -23.07 8.92 -17.71
N SER A 72 -22.10 8.06 -18.05
CA SER A 72 -22.28 6.61 -18.09
C SER A 72 -22.12 5.93 -16.73
N ARG A 73 -21.33 6.53 -15.82
CA ARG A 73 -21.01 6.01 -14.48
C ARG A 73 -20.54 4.55 -14.48
N ILE A 74 -19.76 4.17 -15.48
CA ILE A 74 -19.27 2.80 -15.67
C ILE A 74 -18.19 2.37 -14.67
N CYS A 75 -17.59 3.32 -13.96
CA CYS A 75 -16.48 3.07 -13.04
C CYS A 75 -16.74 3.63 -11.64
N SER A 76 -16.05 3.06 -10.64
CA SER A 76 -16.00 3.62 -9.28
C SER A 76 -14.78 4.52 -9.09
N THR A 77 -13.78 4.38 -9.96
CA THR A 77 -12.56 5.19 -9.96
C THR A 77 -12.17 5.54 -11.39
N LEU A 78 -12.00 6.83 -11.67
CA LEU A 78 -11.37 7.33 -12.89
C LEU A 78 -9.87 7.56 -12.64
N ILE A 79 -9.03 7.01 -13.51
CA ILE A 79 -7.58 7.23 -13.49
C ILE A 79 -7.17 8.08 -14.69
N ILE A 80 -6.44 9.18 -14.47
CA ILE A 80 -5.72 9.89 -15.53
C ILE A 80 -4.24 9.56 -15.41
N ASP A 81 -3.69 8.87 -16.41
CA ASP A 81 -2.31 8.40 -16.45
C ASP A 81 -1.60 8.91 -17.70
N THR A 82 -0.87 10.03 -17.68
CA THR A 82 -0.44 10.87 -16.54
C THR A 82 -0.80 12.35 -16.72
N ALA A 83 -0.68 13.12 -15.64
CA ALA A 83 -0.93 14.57 -15.61
C ALA A 83 0.00 15.38 -16.53
N ASP A 84 1.28 15.00 -16.64
CA ASP A 84 2.26 15.73 -17.44
C ASP A 84 2.02 15.58 -18.95
N TRP A 85 1.57 14.40 -19.38
CA TRP A 85 1.05 14.19 -20.74
C TRP A 85 -0.30 14.90 -20.95
N ALA A 86 -1.18 14.95 -19.95
CA ALA A 86 -2.40 15.76 -20.04
C ALA A 86 -2.10 17.27 -20.18
N GLU A 87 -1.11 17.81 -19.45
CA GLU A 87 -0.65 19.18 -19.62
C GLU A 87 -0.06 19.42 -21.01
N THR A 88 0.62 18.42 -21.59
CA THR A 88 1.12 18.48 -22.97
C THR A 88 -0.03 18.60 -23.98
N LEU A 89 -1.13 17.87 -23.79
CA LEU A 89 -2.33 18.02 -24.62
C LEU A 89 -2.95 19.43 -24.47
N ALA A 90 -3.00 19.97 -23.25
CA ALA A 90 -3.47 21.34 -23.02
C ALA A 90 -2.57 22.38 -23.71
N ASN A 91 -1.24 22.22 -23.64
CA ASN A 91 -0.29 23.07 -24.35
C ASN A 91 -0.55 23.05 -25.86
N GLN A 92 -0.68 21.86 -26.45
CA GLN A 92 -0.97 21.71 -27.88
C GLN A 92 -2.29 22.37 -28.26
N PHE A 93 -3.33 22.23 -27.43
CA PHE A 93 -4.61 22.89 -27.65
C PHE A 93 -4.48 24.41 -27.66
N ILE A 94 -3.73 25.01 -26.74
CA ILE A 94 -3.48 26.46 -26.72
C ILE A 94 -2.71 26.90 -27.97
N ILE A 95 -1.67 26.16 -28.34
CA ILE A 95 -0.86 26.44 -29.54
C ILE A 95 -1.76 26.45 -30.79
N SER A 96 -2.55 25.40 -30.99
CA SER A 96 -3.46 25.28 -32.14
C SER A 96 -4.58 26.32 -32.12
N ARG A 97 -5.20 26.58 -30.96
CA ARG A 97 -6.29 27.57 -30.82
C ARG A 97 -5.83 28.98 -31.15
N ASN A 98 -4.60 29.33 -30.80
CA ASN A 98 -4.07 30.67 -30.98
C ASN A 98 -3.26 30.83 -32.28
N GLY A 99 -3.04 29.76 -33.05
CA GLY A 99 -2.28 29.80 -34.29
C GLY A 99 -0.80 30.15 -34.11
N ILE A 100 -0.23 29.82 -32.95
CA ILE A 100 1.18 30.07 -32.59
C ILE A 100 2.01 28.78 -32.75
N THR A 101 3.34 28.86 -32.66
CA THR A 101 4.21 27.67 -32.72
C THR A 101 4.76 27.30 -31.35
N SER A 102 4.85 28.28 -30.45
CA SER A 102 5.24 28.08 -29.05
C SER A 102 4.27 28.80 -28.11
N ILE A 103 4.02 28.23 -26.94
CA ILE A 103 3.28 28.88 -25.85
C ILE A 103 3.93 30.20 -25.38
N GLU A 104 5.20 30.40 -25.68
CA GLU A 104 5.96 31.60 -25.34
C GLU A 104 5.72 32.77 -26.31
N ASP A 105 5.22 32.50 -27.52
CA ASP A 105 4.99 33.52 -28.56
C ASP A 105 3.97 34.57 -28.13
N LEU A 106 3.09 34.23 -27.19
CA LEU A 106 2.11 35.15 -26.61
C LEU A 106 2.74 36.19 -25.67
N GLY A 107 4.00 36.00 -25.27
CA GLY A 107 4.75 36.88 -24.39
C GLY A 107 4.27 36.89 -22.93
N TYR A 108 5.12 37.40 -22.03
CA TYR A 108 4.82 37.65 -20.61
C TYR A 108 4.18 36.48 -19.85
N GLY A 109 4.47 35.24 -20.25
CA GLY A 109 3.91 34.03 -19.63
C GLY A 109 2.40 33.82 -19.88
N LYS A 110 1.78 34.59 -20.78
CA LYS A 110 0.33 34.53 -21.06
C LYS A 110 -0.10 33.15 -21.54
N GLY A 111 0.69 32.48 -22.38
CA GLY A 111 0.39 31.12 -22.85
C GLY A 111 0.28 30.14 -21.69
N TYR A 112 1.24 30.16 -20.76
CA TYR A 112 1.20 29.31 -19.55
C TYR A 112 -0.01 29.62 -18.66
N THR A 113 -0.44 30.88 -18.57
CA THR A 113 -1.68 31.25 -17.87
C THR A 113 -2.91 30.65 -18.54
N MET A 114 -2.99 30.67 -19.87
CA MET A 114 -4.10 30.04 -20.59
C MET A 114 -4.11 28.51 -20.40
N VAL A 115 -2.94 27.88 -20.36
CA VAL A 115 -2.82 26.43 -20.06
C VAL A 115 -3.33 26.14 -18.66
N LYS A 116 -2.94 26.96 -17.67
CA LYS A 116 -3.45 26.86 -16.29
C LYS A 116 -4.98 26.96 -16.23
N GLU A 117 -5.57 27.89 -16.99
CA GLU A 117 -7.03 28.05 -17.05
C GLU A 117 -7.72 26.81 -17.61
N GLU A 118 -7.21 26.25 -18.73
CA GLU A 118 -7.76 25.02 -19.29
C GLU A 118 -7.58 23.82 -18.34
N PHE A 119 -6.40 23.68 -17.73
CA PHE A 119 -6.15 22.63 -16.74
C PHE A 119 -7.10 22.76 -15.54
N GLY A 120 -7.40 23.98 -15.10
CA GLY A 120 -8.40 24.25 -14.07
C GLY A 120 -9.81 23.81 -14.46
N LYS A 121 -10.20 23.95 -15.74
CA LYS A 121 -11.49 23.41 -16.22
C LYS A 121 -11.53 21.90 -16.14
N LEU A 122 -10.43 21.21 -16.46
CA LEU A 122 -10.33 19.76 -16.25
C LEU A 122 -10.54 19.41 -14.77
N LEU A 123 -9.85 20.08 -13.85
CA LEU A 123 -9.99 19.81 -12.41
C LEU A 123 -11.40 20.10 -11.86
N ASN A 124 -12.09 21.10 -12.42
CA ASN A 124 -13.49 21.35 -12.10
C ASN A 124 -14.38 20.19 -12.56
N LEU A 125 -14.20 19.73 -13.81
CA LEU A 125 -14.94 18.58 -14.33
C LEU A 125 -14.67 17.30 -13.53
N LEU A 126 -13.44 17.08 -13.08
CA LEU A 126 -13.09 15.96 -12.21
C LEU A 126 -13.67 16.12 -10.79
N SER A 127 -13.82 17.35 -10.30
CA SER A 127 -14.51 17.59 -9.03
C SER A 127 -15.98 17.21 -9.14
N GLU A 128 -16.62 17.51 -10.26
CA GLU A 128 -18.01 17.11 -10.50
C GLU A 128 -18.18 15.58 -10.50
N LEU A 129 -17.16 14.80 -10.87
CA LEU A 129 -17.17 13.33 -10.73
C LEU A 129 -17.12 12.89 -9.26
N THR A 130 -16.27 13.53 -8.46
CA THR A 130 -16.14 13.22 -7.03
C THR A 130 -17.38 13.59 -6.23
N ASP A 131 -18.01 14.73 -6.55
CA ASP A 131 -19.30 15.14 -5.96
C ASP A 131 -20.42 14.13 -6.31
N SER A 132 -20.20 13.40 -7.40
CA SER A 132 -21.04 12.34 -7.94
C SER A 132 -20.77 10.95 -7.33
N GLY A 133 -19.75 10.82 -6.48
CA GLY A 133 -19.36 9.56 -5.83
C GLY A 133 -18.32 8.73 -6.59
N ILE A 134 -17.71 9.25 -7.65
CA ILE A 134 -16.66 8.56 -8.41
C ILE A 134 -15.30 9.07 -7.94
N ASN A 135 -14.41 8.18 -7.51
CA ASN A 135 -13.05 8.55 -7.11
C ASN A 135 -12.25 9.01 -8.32
N VAL A 136 -11.35 9.98 -8.13
CA VAL A 136 -10.44 10.43 -9.18
C VAL A 136 -9.01 10.29 -8.70
N VAL A 137 -8.21 9.55 -9.46
CA VAL A 137 -6.76 9.43 -9.26
C VAL A 137 -6.04 10.00 -10.46
N ILE A 138 -5.12 10.92 -10.23
CA ILE A 138 -4.24 11.48 -11.25
C ILE A 138 -2.83 11.02 -10.93
N THR A 139 -2.20 10.30 -11.84
CA THR A 139 -0.78 9.94 -11.70
C THR A 139 0.08 11.05 -12.31
N ALA A 140 1.31 11.19 -11.85
CA ALA A 140 2.28 12.10 -12.47
C ALA A 140 3.72 11.60 -12.28
N HIS A 141 4.62 12.02 -13.16
CA HIS A 141 6.05 11.83 -12.93
C HIS A 141 6.59 12.85 -11.92
N ALA A 142 7.65 12.46 -11.21
CA ALA A 142 8.41 13.34 -10.35
C ALA A 142 9.66 13.85 -11.08
N ASP A 143 10.04 15.09 -10.83
CA ASP A 143 11.26 15.73 -11.30
C ASP A 143 12.04 16.31 -10.11
N ILE A 144 13.36 16.31 -10.20
CA ILE A 144 14.24 16.82 -9.14
C ILE A 144 14.59 18.26 -9.48
N LYS A 145 14.20 19.20 -8.60
CA LYS A 145 14.52 20.62 -8.75
C LYS A 145 15.28 21.11 -7.53
N LYS A 146 16.31 21.92 -7.78
CA LYS A 146 17.02 22.65 -6.72
C LYS A 146 16.07 23.63 -6.05
N PHE A 147 15.98 23.55 -4.74
CA PHE A 147 15.14 24.38 -3.91
C PHE A 147 16.00 25.12 -2.89
N GLU A 148 15.81 26.43 -2.80
CA GLU A 148 16.46 27.30 -1.83
C GLU A 148 15.36 27.86 -0.92
N LYS A 149 15.51 27.69 0.39
CA LYS A 149 14.63 28.36 1.34
C LYS A 149 15.15 29.79 1.57
N PRO A 150 14.27 30.79 1.67
CA PRO A 150 14.67 32.15 2.02
C PRO A 150 15.44 32.23 3.36
N ASP A 151 15.13 31.32 4.29
CA ASP A 151 15.63 31.35 5.67
C ASP A 151 16.84 30.42 5.92
N GLU A 152 17.24 29.58 4.95
CA GLU A 152 18.37 28.65 5.10
C GLU A 152 19.43 28.92 4.01
N MET A 153 20.70 29.09 4.42
CA MET A 153 21.82 29.11 3.48
C MET A 153 22.07 27.69 2.97
N GLY A 154 21.48 27.35 1.81
CA GLY A 154 21.78 26.11 1.10
C GLY A 154 20.68 25.69 0.13
N ALA A 155 21.06 25.39 -1.12
CA ALA A 155 20.19 24.71 -2.07
C ALA A 155 20.15 23.21 -1.77
N PHE A 156 18.97 22.62 -1.72
CA PHE A 156 18.80 21.16 -1.64
C PHE A 156 17.89 20.66 -2.77
N ASP A 157 18.05 19.39 -3.12
CA ASP A 157 17.25 18.76 -4.15
C ASP A 157 15.88 18.37 -3.61
N ARG A 158 14.82 18.73 -4.34
CA ARG A 158 13.43 18.46 -3.99
C ARG A 158 12.71 17.79 -5.14
N TYR A 159 12.05 16.68 -4.85
CA TYR A 159 11.12 16.05 -5.77
C TYR A 159 9.84 16.87 -5.90
N GLN A 160 9.50 17.25 -7.12
CA GLN A 160 8.30 17.99 -7.46
C GLN A 160 7.54 17.27 -8.58
N LEU A 161 6.26 17.58 -8.72
CA LEU A 161 5.50 17.14 -9.90
C LEU A 161 6.19 17.65 -11.17
N LYS A 162 6.31 16.77 -12.18
CA LYS A 162 6.83 17.09 -13.52
C LYS A 162 5.79 17.86 -14.34
N LEU A 163 5.30 18.96 -13.78
CA LEU A 163 4.33 19.88 -14.38
C LEU A 163 4.92 21.30 -14.41
N SER A 164 4.29 22.19 -15.19
CA SER A 164 4.64 23.60 -15.21
C SER A 164 4.47 24.26 -13.84
N LYS A 165 5.13 25.41 -13.64
CA LYS A 165 5.02 26.21 -12.42
C LYS A 165 3.58 26.69 -12.15
N GLN A 166 2.74 26.71 -13.17
CA GLN A 166 1.36 27.18 -13.10
C GLN A 166 0.37 26.05 -12.79
N CYS A 167 0.58 24.85 -13.35
CA CYS A 167 -0.32 23.71 -13.15
C CYS A 167 0.03 22.86 -11.92
N ALA A 168 1.32 22.72 -11.57
CA ALA A 168 1.73 21.91 -10.43
C ALA A 168 1.08 22.36 -9.10
N PRO A 169 1.03 23.66 -8.74
CA PRO A 169 0.34 24.11 -7.54
C PRO A 169 -1.16 23.83 -7.60
N LEU A 170 -1.77 24.05 -8.77
CA LEU A 170 -3.21 23.87 -8.98
C LEU A 170 -3.63 22.42 -8.72
N LEU A 171 -2.89 21.46 -9.28
CA LEU A 171 -3.14 20.03 -9.07
C LEU A 171 -2.94 19.63 -7.60
N LYS A 172 -1.88 20.13 -6.95
CA LYS A 172 -1.63 19.86 -5.53
C LYS A 172 -2.73 20.41 -4.65
N GLU A 173 -3.18 21.64 -4.88
CA GLU A 173 -4.21 22.30 -4.08
C GLU A 173 -5.55 21.58 -4.21
N TRP A 174 -5.91 21.20 -5.44
CA TRP A 174 -7.15 20.48 -5.76
C TRP A 174 -7.28 19.11 -5.07
N ALA A 175 -6.17 18.38 -4.93
CA ALA A 175 -6.19 17.03 -4.37
C ALA A 175 -6.48 17.01 -2.86
N ASP A 176 -7.22 16.01 -2.39
CA ASP A 176 -7.37 15.72 -0.95
C ASP A 176 -6.18 14.94 -0.42
N MET A 177 -5.55 14.15 -1.28
CA MET A 177 -4.39 13.34 -0.97
C MET A 177 -3.35 13.47 -2.09
N VAL A 178 -2.11 13.80 -1.71
CA VAL A 178 -0.95 13.83 -2.60
C VAL A 178 0.05 12.83 -2.03
N LEU A 179 0.34 11.78 -2.80
CA LEU A 179 1.22 10.68 -2.42
C LEU A 179 2.48 10.74 -3.27
N PHE A 180 3.63 10.70 -2.61
CA PHE A 180 4.93 10.64 -3.28
C PHE A 180 5.52 9.23 -3.18
N ALA A 181 5.66 8.55 -4.31
CA ALA A 181 6.25 7.21 -4.39
C ALA A 181 7.72 7.26 -4.83
N ASN A 182 8.60 6.60 -4.08
CA ASN A 182 10.02 6.53 -4.38
C ASN A 182 10.66 5.21 -3.91
N TYR A 183 11.89 4.96 -4.35
CA TYR A 183 12.74 3.89 -3.84
C TYR A 183 13.50 4.37 -2.61
N GLU A 184 13.35 3.67 -1.48
CA GLU A 184 14.17 3.93 -0.30
C GLU A 184 15.44 3.08 -0.35
N THR A 185 16.58 3.75 -0.14
CA THR A 185 17.88 3.10 0.01
C THR A 185 18.23 3.02 1.48
N THR A 186 18.22 1.82 2.06
CA THR A 186 18.69 1.63 3.44
C THR A 186 20.21 1.50 3.41
N ILE A 187 20.91 2.38 4.12
CA ILE A 187 22.35 2.27 4.31
C ILE A 187 22.57 1.41 5.56
N LEU A 188 22.99 0.17 5.36
CA LEU A 188 23.45 -0.68 6.45
C LEU A 188 24.94 -0.42 6.66
N THR A 189 25.32 0.00 7.86
CA THR A 189 26.72 0.10 8.26
C THR A 189 27.12 -1.24 8.85
N ASP A 190 28.13 -1.90 8.28
CA ASP A 190 28.71 -3.12 8.84
C ASP A 190 29.64 -2.73 10.00
N ASP A 191 29.24 -3.08 11.24
CA ASP A 191 29.94 -2.73 12.47
C ASP A 191 31.38 -3.28 12.55
N LYS A 192 31.72 -4.31 11.76
CA LYS A 192 33.08 -4.88 11.73
C LYS A 192 34.02 -4.16 10.77
N THR A 193 33.49 -3.56 9.70
CA THR A 193 34.30 -2.93 8.64
C THR A 193 34.08 -1.44 8.50
N ASN A 194 33.13 -0.87 9.25
CA ASN A 194 32.60 0.49 9.07
C ASN A 194 32.18 0.79 7.62
N SER A 195 31.94 -0.27 6.81
CA SER A 195 31.57 -0.11 5.41
C SER A 195 30.07 0.10 5.30
N LYS A 196 29.68 1.19 4.64
CA LYS A 196 28.29 1.51 4.33
C LYS A 196 27.89 0.74 3.08
N LYS A 197 27.09 -0.31 3.23
CA LYS A 197 26.46 -0.99 2.09
C LYS A 197 25.04 -0.44 1.92
N ALA A 198 24.81 0.18 0.78
CA ALA A 198 23.47 0.56 0.35
C ALA A 198 22.73 -0.72 -0.09
N THR A 199 21.77 -1.17 0.72
CA THR A 199 20.79 -2.19 0.32
C THR A 199 19.50 -1.42 -0.01
N GLY A 200 19.39 -0.99 -1.26
CA GLY A 200 18.29 -0.15 -1.72
C GLY A 200 17.34 -0.86 -2.68
N GLY A 201 16.11 -0.36 -2.77
CA GLY A 201 15.13 -0.82 -3.76
C GLY A 201 13.72 -1.07 -3.21
N LYS A 202 13.48 -0.88 -1.91
CA LYS A 202 12.12 -1.00 -1.36
C LYS A 202 11.27 0.17 -1.86
N ARG A 203 10.14 -0.15 -2.51
CA ARG A 203 9.16 0.84 -2.94
C ARG A 203 8.39 1.35 -1.73
N VAL A 204 8.40 2.67 -1.52
CA VAL A 204 7.70 3.33 -0.43
C VAL A 204 6.84 4.47 -0.98
N MET A 205 5.79 4.82 -0.25
CA MET A 205 5.04 6.06 -0.46
C MET A 205 5.07 6.93 0.78
N HIS A 206 5.31 8.21 0.57
CA HIS A 206 5.21 9.24 1.58
C HIS A 206 3.83 9.90 1.49
N THR A 207 3.21 10.10 2.65
CA THR A 207 1.83 10.60 2.75
C THR A 207 1.74 11.97 3.44
N THR A 208 2.83 12.46 3.99
CA THR A 208 2.93 13.73 4.72
C THR A 208 4.06 14.61 4.19
N HIS A 209 3.94 15.92 4.46
CA HIS A 209 4.85 16.91 3.92
C HIS A 209 6.28 16.71 4.44
N HIS A 210 7.26 16.88 3.55
CA HIS A 210 8.67 16.83 3.89
C HIS A 210 9.43 17.92 3.13
N PRO A 211 10.56 18.45 3.64
CA PRO A 211 11.33 19.45 2.89
C PRO A 211 11.68 19.01 1.45
N ALA A 212 11.99 17.73 1.25
CA ALA A 212 12.41 17.18 -0.03
C ALA A 212 11.28 16.70 -0.96
N TRP A 213 10.00 16.72 -0.56
CA TRP A 213 8.86 16.36 -1.42
C TRP A 213 7.52 16.89 -0.91
N ASP A 214 6.56 17.07 -1.81
CA ASP A 214 5.21 17.47 -1.45
C ASP A 214 4.30 16.25 -1.29
N ALA A 215 3.91 15.92 -0.07
CA ALA A 215 2.83 14.97 0.17
C ALA A 215 1.85 15.51 1.22
N LYS A 216 0.60 15.07 1.13
CA LYS A 216 -0.46 15.40 2.09
C LYS A 216 -1.54 14.33 2.09
N ASN A 217 -2.23 14.20 3.22
CA ASN A 217 -3.45 13.42 3.32
C ASN A 217 -4.37 14.04 4.38
N ARG A 218 -5.67 13.76 4.28
CA ARG A 218 -6.68 14.18 5.27
C ARG A 218 -7.18 13.03 6.14
N HIS A 219 -6.50 11.89 6.08
CA HIS A 219 -6.97 10.59 6.61
C HIS A 219 -6.16 10.10 7.81
N GLY A 220 -5.19 10.88 8.28
CA GLY A 220 -4.33 10.49 9.42
C GLY A 220 -3.40 9.33 9.10
N LEU A 221 -2.99 9.19 7.83
CA LEU A 221 -2.03 8.15 7.43
C LEU A 221 -0.65 8.39 8.07
N ALA A 222 0.07 7.31 8.32
CA ALA A 222 1.47 7.37 8.75
C ALA A 222 2.34 8.05 7.68
N ASP A 223 3.38 8.76 8.12
CA ASP A 223 4.26 9.56 7.26
C ASP A 223 4.82 8.80 6.06
N LYS A 224 5.11 7.51 6.27
CA LYS A 224 5.66 6.60 5.28
C LYS A 224 4.96 5.26 5.36
N LEU A 225 4.56 4.75 4.20
CA LEU A 225 3.92 3.45 4.03
C LEU A 225 4.65 2.64 2.95
N PRO A 226 4.56 1.30 2.95
CA PRO A 226 4.94 0.49 1.79
C PRO A 226 4.16 0.96 0.56
N PHE A 227 4.76 0.95 -0.64
CA PHE A 227 4.04 1.31 -1.86
C PHE A 227 3.13 0.15 -2.31
N ASP A 228 2.05 -0.05 -1.56
CA ASP A 228 1.04 -1.09 -1.72
C ASP A 228 -0.34 -0.46 -1.51
N TYR A 229 -1.28 -0.78 -2.38
CA TYR A 229 -2.65 -0.28 -2.30
C TYR A 229 -3.35 -0.70 -0.99
N ALA A 230 -3.02 -1.89 -0.46
CA ALA A 230 -3.60 -2.38 0.79
C ALA A 230 -3.47 -1.39 1.95
N ALA A 231 -2.40 -0.58 1.96
CA ALA A 231 -2.15 0.42 2.99
C ALA A 231 -3.16 1.59 2.98
N ILE A 232 -3.82 1.87 1.85
CA ILE A 232 -4.81 2.96 1.73
C ILE A 232 -6.20 2.47 1.29
N ALA A 233 -6.39 1.17 1.11
CA ALA A 233 -7.64 0.60 0.60
C ALA A 233 -8.88 0.99 1.45
N HIS A 234 -8.70 1.13 2.77
CA HIS A 234 -9.77 1.53 3.69
C HIS A 234 -10.37 2.91 3.38
N ILE A 235 -9.63 3.80 2.72
CA ILE A 235 -10.09 5.15 2.35
C ILE A 235 -11.12 5.10 1.21
N PHE A 236 -11.03 4.09 0.35
CA PHE A 236 -11.88 3.94 -0.84
C PHE A 236 -13.04 2.97 -0.63
N LYS A 237 -13.15 2.36 0.55
CA LYS A 237 -14.31 1.56 0.91
C LYS A 237 -15.46 2.49 1.21
N THR A 238 -16.47 2.46 0.35
CA THR A 238 -17.76 3.06 0.66
C THR A 238 -18.45 2.13 1.63
N ASP A 239 -18.37 2.41 2.93
CA ASP A 239 -19.33 1.82 3.86
C ASP A 239 -20.70 2.30 3.38
N ALA A 240 -21.54 1.35 2.95
CA ALA A 240 -22.95 1.63 2.71
C ALA A 240 -23.50 2.33 3.97
N PRO A 241 -24.36 3.35 3.84
CA PRO A 241 -24.91 4.02 5.01
C PRO A 241 -25.52 2.97 5.93
N VAL A 242 -24.92 2.80 7.11
CA VAL A 242 -25.52 2.04 8.20
C VAL A 242 -26.79 2.80 8.51
N THR A 243 -27.91 2.31 7.98
CA THR A 243 -29.22 2.78 8.39
C THR A 243 -29.29 2.43 9.87
N PRO A 244 -29.43 3.39 10.80
CA PRO A 244 -29.65 3.02 12.19
C PRO A 244 -30.98 2.27 12.22
N GLN A 245 -30.91 0.93 12.27
CA GLN A 245 -32.07 0.13 12.63
C GLN A 245 -32.44 0.54 14.05
N PRO A 246 -33.70 0.90 14.31
CA PRO A 246 -34.12 1.23 15.66
C PRO A 246 -33.86 0.03 16.56
N GLU A 247 -33.00 0.22 17.56
CA GLU A 247 -32.83 -0.70 18.67
C GLU A 247 -34.19 -0.90 19.33
N THR A 248 -34.81 -2.05 19.08
CA THR A 248 -35.90 -2.54 19.92
C THR A 248 -35.32 -2.82 21.29
N VAL A 249 -35.46 -1.83 22.18
CA VAL A 249 -35.35 -1.98 23.63
C VAL A 249 -36.42 -2.97 24.10
N VAL A 250 -36.08 -4.25 24.19
CA VAL A 250 -36.89 -5.21 24.94
C VAL A 250 -36.51 -5.08 26.40
N ALA A 251 -37.33 -4.32 27.12
CA ALA A 251 -37.30 -4.21 28.57
C ALA A 251 -37.57 -5.60 29.19
N THR A 252 -36.59 -6.14 29.89
CA THR A 252 -36.77 -7.28 30.81
C THR A 252 -37.50 -6.81 32.07
N GLN A 253 -38.75 -7.21 32.24
CA GLN A 253 -39.42 -7.25 33.53
C GLN A 253 -39.61 -8.70 33.98
N ALA A 254 -39.10 -8.98 35.18
CA ALA A 254 -39.22 -10.24 35.87
C ALA A 254 -40.65 -10.46 36.41
N SER A 255 -41.15 -11.69 36.31
CA SER A 255 -42.18 -12.20 37.22
C SER A 255 -42.02 -13.72 37.40
N VAL A 256 -42.44 -14.19 38.56
CA VAL A 256 -41.90 -15.33 39.32
C VAL A 256 -42.93 -16.45 39.42
N SER A 257 -42.45 -17.68 39.67
CA SER A 257 -43.10 -18.82 40.36
C SER A 257 -43.60 -19.99 39.45
N PRO A 258 -43.87 -21.20 40.00
CA PRO A 258 -42.88 -22.17 40.45
C PRO A 258 -43.10 -23.59 39.85
N GLN A 259 -42.06 -24.41 39.94
CA GLN A 259 -41.94 -25.81 39.48
C GLN A 259 -42.82 -26.80 40.27
N PRO A 260 -43.16 -27.96 39.68
CA PRO A 260 -43.08 -29.23 40.41
C PRO A 260 -42.17 -30.28 39.73
N ALA A 261 -41.37 -30.96 40.56
CA ALA A 261 -40.63 -32.20 40.28
C ALA A 261 -41.62 -33.38 40.01
N ALA A 262 -41.32 -34.51 39.36
CA ALA A 262 -40.18 -35.46 39.41
C ALA A 262 -40.39 -36.52 38.26
N PRO A 263 -39.78 -37.73 38.24
CA PRO A 263 -38.37 -38.18 38.34
C PRO A 263 -37.90 -39.13 37.18
N VAL A 264 -36.57 -39.14 36.94
CA VAL A 264 -35.60 -40.25 36.68
C VAL A 264 -36.03 -41.53 35.93
N VAL A 265 -35.32 -41.93 34.84
CA VAL A 265 -34.56 -43.21 34.63
C VAL A 265 -33.59 -43.09 33.42
N ASP A 266 -32.34 -43.53 33.64
CA ASP A 266 -31.13 -43.74 32.78
C ASP A 266 -31.30 -44.79 31.64
N PRO A 267 -30.35 -45.05 30.67
CA PRO A 267 -28.90 -45.19 30.92
C PRO A 267 -27.87 -44.83 29.82
N GLU A 268 -26.63 -44.73 30.32
CA GLU A 268 -25.29 -45.09 29.80
C GLU A 268 -24.53 -44.25 28.73
N PRO A 269 -23.31 -43.77 29.07
CA PRO A 269 -22.39 -43.03 28.20
C PRO A 269 -21.19 -43.86 27.68
N GLY A 270 -20.73 -43.53 26.47
CA GLY A 270 -19.49 -44.03 25.86
C GLY A 270 -18.24 -43.24 26.27
N GLN A 271 -17.17 -44.00 26.52
CA GLN A 271 -15.83 -43.68 27.04
C GLN A 271 -15.02 -42.73 26.12
N THR A 272 -13.97 -42.03 26.54
CA THR A 272 -12.58 -42.53 26.76
C THR A 272 -11.75 -41.35 27.32
N GLU A 273 -11.35 -41.33 28.59
CA GLU A 273 -10.07 -41.75 29.18
C GLU A 273 -8.96 -40.66 29.19
N LEU A 274 -8.74 -40.11 30.40
CA LEU A 274 -7.62 -39.25 30.81
C LEU A 274 -6.63 -40.10 31.62
N LEU A 275 -5.33 -39.94 31.39
CA LEU A 275 -4.27 -40.49 32.24
C LEU A 275 -3.63 -39.40 33.13
N PRO A 276 -3.04 -39.76 34.30
CA PRO A 276 -2.90 -38.87 35.45
C PRO A 276 -1.49 -38.29 35.67
N ILE A 277 -1.46 -37.19 36.44
CA ILE A 277 -0.29 -36.44 36.90
C ILE A 277 0.16 -36.96 38.28
N ASN A 278 1.45 -37.28 38.44
CA ASN A 278 2.07 -37.52 39.75
C ASN A 278 3.19 -36.51 40.03
N GLN A 279 3.21 -36.00 41.27
CA GLN A 279 4.19 -35.09 41.85
C GLN A 279 5.39 -35.84 42.45
N ALA A 280 6.59 -35.22 42.40
CA ALA A 280 7.37 -34.75 43.57
C ALA A 280 8.91 -34.84 43.43
N ASN A 281 9.57 -33.73 43.83
CA ASN A 281 10.97 -33.53 44.29
C ASN A 281 12.09 -33.59 43.21
N THR A 282 13.11 -32.71 43.14
CA THR A 282 13.79 -31.85 44.12
C THR A 282 14.57 -30.74 43.37
N ALA A 283 14.74 -29.55 43.98
CA ALA A 283 15.53 -28.40 43.48
C ALA A 283 17.06 -28.68 43.46
N PRO A 284 17.90 -27.93 42.71
CA PRO A 284 18.26 -26.54 43.04
C PRO A 284 18.30 -25.56 41.83
N GLN A 285 18.03 -24.26 42.08
CA GLN A 285 18.29 -23.16 41.13
C GLN A 285 19.80 -22.98 40.89
N PRO A 286 20.22 -22.52 39.70
CA PRO A 286 20.58 -21.11 39.59
C PRO A 286 20.16 -20.42 38.28
N ASP A 287 20.12 -19.10 38.37
CA ASP A 287 20.24 -18.07 37.32
C ASP A 287 19.17 -17.94 36.23
N THR A 288 18.26 -17.00 36.51
CA THR A 288 17.56 -16.18 35.53
C THR A 288 18.53 -15.50 34.57
N GLN A 289 18.50 -15.89 33.29
CA GLN A 289 18.89 -15.03 32.18
C GLN A 289 17.71 -14.95 31.19
N ALA A 290 17.23 -13.74 30.97
CA ALA A 290 16.35 -13.43 29.86
C ALA A 290 17.08 -13.73 28.54
N PRO A 291 16.41 -14.22 27.49
CA PRO A 291 17.07 -14.41 26.20
C PRO A 291 17.52 -13.06 25.63
N ASP A 292 18.83 -12.94 25.53
CA ASP A 292 19.56 -11.88 24.84
C ASP A 292 19.36 -12.04 23.33
N PHE A 293 18.78 -11.03 22.67
CA PHE A 293 18.59 -10.99 21.22
C PHE A 293 19.80 -10.40 20.49
N GLY A 294 21.01 -10.78 20.91
CA GLY A 294 22.27 -10.53 20.21
C GLY A 294 22.48 -11.54 19.08
N ARG A 295 22.47 -11.08 17.82
CA ARG A 295 22.75 -11.91 16.63
C ARG A 295 24.21 -12.36 16.60
N ASN A 296 24.48 -13.58 17.04
CA ASN A 296 25.72 -14.28 16.69
C ASN A 296 25.73 -14.68 15.20
N PRO A 297 26.91 -14.82 14.56
CA PRO A 297 27.02 -15.37 13.21
C PRO A 297 26.42 -16.79 13.18
N ILE A 298 25.63 -17.10 12.15
CA ILE A 298 25.03 -18.43 11.96
C ILE A 298 26.15 -19.41 11.58
N GLU A 299 26.67 -20.17 12.54
CA GLU A 299 27.53 -21.33 12.26
C GLU A 299 26.65 -22.50 11.81
N LEU A 300 26.63 -22.78 10.51
CA LEU A 300 25.97 -23.96 9.93
C LEU A 300 27.00 -25.07 9.76
N ASP A 301 26.60 -26.30 10.09
CA ASP A 301 27.42 -27.49 9.85
C ASP A 301 27.71 -27.64 8.33
N PRO A 302 28.99 -27.71 7.91
CA PRO A 302 29.37 -27.86 6.51
C PRO A 302 28.86 -29.15 5.84
N ALA A 303 28.31 -30.10 6.61
CA ALA A 303 27.70 -31.32 6.09
C ALA A 303 26.23 -31.15 5.65
N ILE A 304 25.60 -29.99 5.86
CA ILE A 304 24.23 -29.71 5.39
C ILE A 304 24.21 -29.62 3.86
N ASN A 305 23.14 -30.15 3.24
CA ASN A 305 22.97 -30.08 1.79
C ASN A 305 23.16 -28.65 1.28
N PRO A 306 24.01 -28.42 0.26
CA PRO A 306 24.43 -27.08 -0.15
C PRO A 306 23.28 -26.19 -0.63
N GLN A 307 22.23 -26.76 -1.22
CA GLN A 307 21.06 -25.98 -1.66
C GLN A 307 20.21 -25.53 -0.47
N LEU A 308 20.01 -26.40 0.51
CA LEU A 308 19.31 -26.05 1.75
C LEU A 308 20.13 -25.05 2.58
N ALA A 309 21.45 -25.26 2.69
CA ALA A 309 22.35 -24.35 3.38
C ALA A 309 22.34 -22.95 2.74
N GLN A 310 22.34 -22.87 1.40
CA GLN A 310 22.24 -21.59 0.68
C GLN A 310 20.92 -20.87 0.98
N LEU A 311 19.81 -21.60 1.03
CA LEU A 311 18.50 -21.05 1.36
C LEU A 311 18.41 -20.59 2.82
N MET A 312 19.01 -21.34 3.75
CA MET A 312 19.11 -20.98 5.16
C MET A 312 19.96 -19.72 5.37
N ILE A 313 21.13 -19.63 4.72
CA ILE A 313 22.01 -18.46 4.78
C ILE A 313 21.32 -17.24 4.17
N ALA A 314 20.70 -17.39 3.00
CA ALA A 314 20.04 -16.29 2.29
C ALA A 314 18.88 -15.69 3.10
N ASN A 315 18.20 -16.49 3.93
CA ASN A 315 17.03 -16.09 4.70
C ASN A 315 17.31 -15.93 6.20
N SER A 316 18.60 -15.99 6.60
CA SER A 316 19.05 -15.95 8.00
C SER A 316 18.35 -16.97 8.91
N VAL A 317 18.05 -18.18 8.41
CA VAL A 317 17.34 -19.25 9.14
C VAL A 317 18.34 -20.17 9.83
N THR A 318 18.12 -20.48 11.11
CA THR A 318 18.98 -21.40 11.88
C THR A 318 18.57 -22.86 11.71
N GLU A 319 19.47 -23.79 12.04
CA GLU A 319 19.17 -25.23 11.99
C GLU A 319 17.98 -25.60 12.90
N GLU A 320 17.86 -24.96 14.05
CA GLU A 320 16.79 -25.20 15.02
C GLU A 320 15.41 -24.80 14.50
N GLU A 321 15.33 -23.73 13.71
CA GLU A 321 14.08 -23.27 13.10
C GLU A 321 13.60 -24.23 12.00
N VAL A 322 14.54 -24.77 11.21
CA VAL A 322 14.21 -25.81 10.22
C VAL A 322 13.75 -27.08 10.92
N LYS A 323 14.42 -27.50 12.01
CA LYS A 323 13.99 -28.65 12.83
C LYS A 323 12.59 -28.44 13.38
N ALA A 324 12.31 -27.28 13.97
CA ALA A 324 11.01 -26.96 14.57
C ALA A 324 9.85 -27.08 13.57
N VAL A 325 10.07 -26.73 12.29
CA VAL A 325 9.06 -26.86 11.25
C VAL A 325 8.95 -28.30 10.75
N VAL A 326 10.05 -29.01 10.57
CA VAL A 326 10.04 -30.42 10.12
C VAL A 326 9.38 -31.36 11.13
N VAL A 327 9.59 -31.11 12.42
CA VAL A 327 8.94 -31.83 13.53
C VAL A 327 7.44 -31.57 13.54
N GLU A 328 7.00 -30.33 13.31
CA GLU A 328 5.57 -29.98 13.24
C GLU A 328 4.86 -30.67 12.08
N PHE A 329 5.54 -30.81 10.94
CA PHE A 329 5.00 -31.58 9.82
C PHE A 329 5.02 -33.11 10.04
N GLY A 330 5.62 -33.59 11.14
CA GLY A 330 5.69 -35.01 11.46
C GLY A 330 6.62 -35.81 10.55
N PHE A 331 7.51 -35.14 9.80
CA PHE A 331 8.41 -35.81 8.86
C PHE A 331 9.63 -36.43 9.55
N MET A 332 10.15 -35.82 10.63
CA MET A 332 11.29 -36.32 11.40
C MET A 332 11.15 -35.95 12.88
N PRO A 333 11.69 -36.77 13.80
CA PRO A 333 11.72 -36.46 15.23
C PRO A 333 12.84 -35.43 15.56
N ALA A 334 12.67 -34.67 16.65
CA ALA A 334 13.48 -33.48 16.96
C ALA A 334 14.96 -33.77 17.25
N GLU A 335 15.28 -35.03 17.53
CA GLU A 335 16.62 -35.52 17.87
C GLU A 335 17.51 -35.71 16.64
N VAL A 336 16.94 -35.66 15.42
CA VAL A 336 17.70 -35.84 14.17
C VAL A 336 18.27 -34.51 13.69
N ALA A 337 19.58 -34.49 13.44
CA ALA A 337 20.27 -33.32 12.90
C ALA A 337 19.91 -33.09 11.42
N VAL A 338 19.85 -31.83 10.98
CA VAL A 338 19.43 -31.48 9.60
C VAL A 338 20.38 -32.07 8.54
N LYS A 339 21.64 -32.28 8.91
CA LYS A 339 22.64 -32.97 8.07
C LYS A 339 22.28 -34.43 7.74
N ASP A 340 21.48 -35.08 8.59
CA ASP A 340 21.12 -36.50 8.47
C ASP A 340 19.71 -36.69 7.85
N TYR A 341 19.11 -35.63 7.31
CA TYR A 341 17.80 -35.71 6.66
C TYR A 341 17.87 -36.44 5.31
N PRO A 342 16.88 -37.31 5.01
CA PRO A 342 16.86 -38.04 3.75
C PRO A 342 16.75 -37.06 2.57
N THR A 343 17.49 -37.34 1.50
CA THR A 343 17.60 -36.47 0.32
C THR A 343 16.24 -36.11 -0.30
N ASP A 344 15.26 -37.02 -0.25
CA ASP A 344 13.91 -36.79 -0.77
C ASP A 344 13.14 -35.73 0.04
N LEU A 345 13.33 -35.71 1.36
CA LEU A 345 12.74 -34.69 2.24
C LEU A 345 13.44 -33.34 2.04
N VAL A 346 14.76 -33.35 1.86
CA VAL A 346 15.54 -32.13 1.63
C VAL A 346 15.21 -31.51 0.27
N GLN A 347 15.24 -32.28 -0.81
CA GLN A 347 15.01 -31.79 -2.18
C GLN A 347 13.51 -31.52 -2.45
N GLY A 348 12.65 -32.49 -2.16
CA GLY A 348 11.22 -32.45 -2.51
C GLY A 348 10.33 -31.75 -1.48
N GLY A 349 10.78 -31.70 -0.22
CA GLY A 349 10.08 -30.98 0.85
C GLY A 349 10.69 -29.60 1.08
N LEU A 350 11.90 -29.60 1.66
CA LEU A 350 12.53 -28.39 2.18
C LEU A 350 12.93 -27.38 1.11
N VAL A 351 13.60 -27.83 0.04
CA VAL A 351 14.07 -26.96 -1.04
C VAL A 351 12.92 -26.60 -1.98
N ALA A 352 12.13 -27.57 -2.43
CA ALA A 352 11.04 -27.32 -3.39
C ALA A 352 9.89 -26.48 -2.81
N GLN A 353 9.63 -26.56 -1.50
CA GLN A 353 8.57 -25.79 -0.83
C GLN A 353 9.13 -24.74 0.14
N TRP A 354 10.37 -24.29 -0.11
CA TRP A 354 11.09 -23.39 0.78
C TRP A 354 10.31 -22.12 1.14
N GLU A 355 9.62 -21.50 0.18
CA GLU A 355 8.80 -20.29 0.41
C GLU A 355 7.70 -20.51 1.46
N SER A 356 7.06 -21.69 1.45
CA SER A 356 6.02 -22.05 2.43
C SER A 356 6.61 -22.30 3.81
N ILE A 357 7.76 -22.99 3.86
CA ILE A 357 8.49 -23.29 5.09
C ILE A 357 9.01 -22.01 5.71
N TYR A 358 9.64 -21.14 4.92
CA TYR A 358 10.17 -19.87 5.37
C TYR A 358 9.08 -18.96 5.92
N SER A 359 7.93 -18.88 5.26
CA SER A 359 6.76 -18.12 5.76
C SER A 359 6.31 -18.58 7.15
N ARG A 360 6.36 -19.89 7.42
CA ARG A 360 6.03 -20.46 8.74
C ARG A 360 7.10 -20.18 9.79
N ILE A 361 8.38 -20.24 9.40
CA ILE A 361 9.49 -19.86 10.28
C ILE A 361 9.35 -18.39 10.69
N VAL A 362 9.07 -17.49 9.73
CA VAL A 362 8.83 -16.07 10.00
C VAL A 362 7.60 -15.85 10.88
N ALA A 363 6.51 -16.60 10.66
CA ALA A 363 5.33 -16.52 11.52
C ALA A 363 5.61 -16.92 12.97
N LYS A 364 6.52 -17.89 13.20
CA LYS A 364 6.94 -18.31 14.55
C LYS A 364 7.96 -17.39 15.21
N ARG A 365 8.75 -16.64 14.43
CA ARG A 365 9.63 -15.58 14.95
C ARG A 365 8.87 -14.40 15.56
N GLY A 366 7.58 -14.27 15.23
CA GLY A 366 6.71 -13.19 15.70
C GLY A 366 5.97 -13.46 17.02
N PHE A 367 6.30 -14.55 17.73
CA PHE A 367 5.76 -14.88 19.05
C PHE A 367 6.81 -14.77 20.15
#